data_AF-A0A922ZB66-F1
#
_entry.id   AF-A0A922ZB66-F1
#
_cell.length_a   1.000
_cell.length_b   1.000
_cell.length_c   1.000
_cell.angle_alpha   90.00
_cell.angle_beta   90.00
_cell.angle_gamma   90.00
#
_symmetry.space_group_name_H-M   'P 1'
#
loop_
_entity.id
_entity.type
_entity.pdbx_description
1 polymer ?
#
loop_
_entity_poly.entity_id
_entity_poly.type
_entity_poly.pdbx_seq_one_letter_code
_entity_poly.pdbx_strand_id
1 'polypeptide(L)'
;MFLKSFSINRLIVLIIAGGFLFLFVETLIEHQDVLPKERPAFIPIIVSIIGFILSLLAVQSWKDGLIRLLHFYLMLTVLIGIGGLFFHNKERFEREEKETETIISEKDAEEVKPPILAPAALIGLGAIGLIGTARKRQAEIREKV
;
A
#
# COMPACT_ATOMS: atom_id res chain seq x y z
N MET A 1 26.81 -5.58 -16.88
CA MET A 1 27.81 -5.59 -15.78
C MET A 1 27.28 -4.76 -14.59
N PHE A 2 26.19 -5.17 -13.92
CA PHE A 2 25.57 -4.34 -12.85
C PHE A 2 25.08 -5.11 -11.60
N LEU A 3 25.17 -6.44 -11.56
CA LEU A 3 24.55 -7.24 -10.48
C LEU A 3 25.51 -7.67 -9.36
N LYS A 4 26.77 -7.20 -9.34
CA LYS A 4 27.80 -7.81 -8.49
C LYS A 4 27.83 -7.35 -7.01
N SER A 5 26.88 -6.54 -6.54
CA SER A 5 26.68 -6.30 -5.08
C SER A 5 25.30 -5.77 -4.69
N PHE A 6 24.21 -6.25 -5.30
CA PHE A 6 22.88 -5.94 -4.78
C PHE A 6 22.68 -6.70 -3.46
N SER A 7 22.74 -5.99 -2.33
CA SER A 7 22.37 -6.57 -1.03
C SER A 7 20.93 -7.08 -1.09
N ILE A 8 20.63 -8.17 -0.38
CA ILE A 8 19.26 -8.71 -0.29
C ILE A 8 18.24 -7.64 0.11
N ASN A 9 18.62 -6.70 0.99
CA ASN A 9 17.78 -5.57 1.40
C ASN A 9 17.40 -4.67 0.22
N ARG A 10 18.37 -4.35 -0.67
CA ARG A 10 18.11 -3.57 -1.89
C ARG A 10 17.18 -4.30 -2.85
N LEU A 11 17.35 -5.62 -2.97
CA LEU A 11 16.48 -6.44 -3.80
C LEU A 11 15.04 -6.46 -3.26
N ILE A 12 14.87 -6.60 -1.93
CA ILE A 12 13.57 -6.50 -1.28
C ILE A 12 12.94 -5.14 -1.58
N VAL A 13 13.65 -4.04 -1.36
CA VAL A 13 13.10 -2.70 -1.62
C VAL A 13 12.77 -2.50 -3.11
N LEU A 14 13.53 -3.09 -4.04
CA LEU A 14 13.22 -3.07 -5.46
C LEU A 14 11.94 -3.84 -5.80
N ILE A 15 11.73 -5.01 -5.18
CA ILE A 15 10.47 -5.77 -5.29
C ILE A 15 9.30 -4.95 -4.73
N ILE A 16 9.50 -4.27 -3.60
CA ILE A 16 8.49 -3.37 -3.01
C ILE A 16 8.16 -2.20 -3.94
N ALA A 17 9.16 -1.63 -4.62
CA ALA A 17 8.90 -0.62 -5.66
C ALA A 17 8.00 -1.19 -6.76
N GLY A 18 8.30 -2.39 -7.27
CA GLY A 18 7.46 -3.07 -8.24
C GLY A 18 6.03 -3.32 -7.74
N GLY A 19 5.88 -3.73 -6.48
CA GLY A 19 4.58 -3.93 -5.84
C GLY A 19 3.76 -2.64 -5.72
N PHE A 20 4.40 -1.53 -5.35
CA PHE A 20 3.72 -0.21 -5.32
C PHE A 20 3.32 0.26 -6.72
N LEU A 21 4.14 0.02 -7.75
CA LEU A 21 3.77 0.36 -9.13
C LEU A 21 2.58 -0.46 -9.61
N PHE A 22 2.60 -1.78 -9.33
CA PHE A 22 1.48 -2.66 -9.64
C PHE A 22 0.20 -2.18 -8.95
N LEU A 23 0.28 -1.91 -7.64
CA LEU A 23 -0.85 -1.44 -6.86
C LEU A 23 -1.38 -0.08 -7.35
N PHE A 24 -0.51 0.83 -7.79
CA PHE A 24 -0.93 2.09 -8.40
C PHE A 24 -1.77 1.85 -9.66
N VAL A 25 -1.32 0.98 -10.56
CA VAL A 25 -2.04 0.69 -11.81
C VAL A 25 -3.36 -0.01 -11.53
N GLU A 26 -3.35 -1.04 -10.67
CA GLU A 26 -4.55 -1.77 -10.26
C GLU A 26 -5.59 -0.82 -9.65
N THR A 27 -5.18 -0.01 -8.66
CA THR A 27 -6.10 0.90 -7.97
C THR A 27 -6.63 2.00 -8.88
N LEU A 28 -5.83 2.48 -9.84
CA LEU A 28 -6.28 3.47 -10.82
C LEU A 28 -7.38 2.90 -11.73
N ILE A 29 -7.24 1.65 -12.19
CA ILE A 29 -8.23 0.97 -13.01
C ILE A 29 -9.49 0.71 -12.18
N GLU A 30 -9.34 0.17 -10.98
CA GLU A 30 -10.47 -0.27 -10.15
C GLU A 30 -11.27 0.90 -9.57
N HIS A 31 -10.63 2.04 -9.28
CA HIS A 31 -11.32 3.20 -8.71
C HIS A 31 -11.81 4.20 -9.76
N GLN A 32 -11.60 3.97 -11.07
CA GLN A 32 -11.94 4.95 -12.11
C GLN A 32 -13.38 5.50 -12.01
N ASP A 33 -14.33 4.64 -11.65
CA ASP A 33 -15.76 4.99 -11.54
C ASP A 33 -16.16 5.63 -10.19
N VAL A 34 -15.27 5.51 -9.20
CA VAL A 34 -15.47 5.93 -7.81
C VAL A 34 -14.71 7.24 -7.50
N LEU A 35 -13.57 7.49 -8.19
CA LEU A 35 -12.74 8.68 -8.01
C LEU A 35 -13.51 10.01 -8.11
N PRO A 36 -14.48 10.20 -9.02
CA PRO A 36 -15.24 11.46 -9.08
C PRO A 36 -16.21 11.65 -7.92
N LYS A 37 -16.56 10.58 -7.20
CA LYS A 37 -17.67 10.54 -6.23
C LYS A 37 -17.17 10.52 -4.79
N GLU A 38 -16.09 9.79 -4.53
CA GLU A 38 -15.57 9.51 -3.19
C GLU A 38 -14.13 10.02 -3.08
N ARG A 39 -13.90 11.08 -2.29
CA ARG A 39 -12.54 11.61 -2.05
C ARG A 39 -11.57 10.58 -1.46
N PRO A 40 -11.98 9.66 -0.57
CA PRO A 40 -11.07 8.64 -0.02
C PRO A 40 -10.49 7.68 -1.06
N ALA A 41 -11.13 7.53 -2.23
CA ALA A 41 -10.65 6.67 -3.33
C ALA A 41 -9.25 7.06 -3.85
N PHE A 42 -8.81 8.32 -3.64
CA PHE A 42 -7.47 8.77 -4.03
C PHE A 42 -6.36 8.29 -3.09
N ILE A 43 -6.68 7.87 -1.86
CA ILE A 43 -5.69 7.47 -0.87
C ILE A 43 -4.77 6.35 -1.38
N PRO A 44 -5.28 5.18 -1.84
CA PRO A 44 -4.42 4.10 -2.30
C PRO A 44 -3.58 4.49 -3.53
N ILE A 45 -4.09 5.36 -4.41
CA ILE A 45 -3.38 5.85 -5.59
C ILE A 45 -2.18 6.71 -5.17
N ILE A 46 -2.40 7.70 -4.30
CA ILE A 46 -1.36 8.61 -3.82
C ILE A 46 -0.30 7.83 -3.02
N VAL A 47 -0.73 6.92 -2.16
CA VAL A 47 0.17 6.09 -1.37
C VAL A 47 0.99 5.15 -2.27
N SER A 48 0.40 4.63 -3.34
CA SER A 48 1.13 3.73 -4.24
C SER A 48 2.19 4.48 -5.05
N ILE A 49 1.86 5.64 -5.63
CA ILE A 49 2.83 6.40 -6.43
C ILE A 49 3.97 6.99 -5.58
N ILE A 50 3.68 7.51 -4.39
CA ILE A 50 4.71 8.01 -3.47
C ILE A 50 5.61 6.85 -3.01
N GLY A 51 5.00 5.70 -2.69
CA GLY A 51 5.73 4.50 -2.29
C GLY A 51 6.68 3.99 -3.37
N PHE A 52 6.25 3.99 -4.63
CA PHE A 52 7.08 3.65 -5.77
C PHE A 52 8.29 4.59 -5.91
N ILE A 53 8.05 5.90 -5.92
CA ILE A 53 9.11 6.91 -6.08
C ILE A 53 10.10 6.83 -4.93
N LEU A 54 9.65 6.80 -3.68
CA LEU A 54 10.52 6.71 -2.52
C LEU A 54 11.35 5.43 -2.53
N SER A 55 10.75 4.29 -2.91
CA SER A 55 11.46 3.02 -3.00
C SER A 55 12.54 3.03 -4.09
N LEU A 56 12.28 3.60 -5.26
CA LEU A 56 13.28 3.76 -6.32
C LEU A 56 14.44 4.66 -5.89
N LEU A 57 14.13 5.83 -5.30
CA LEU A 57 15.15 6.76 -4.80
C LEU A 57 16.01 6.10 -3.72
N ALA A 58 15.39 5.33 -2.82
CA ALA A 58 16.06 4.57 -1.79
C ALA A 58 16.99 3.51 -2.38
N VAL A 59 16.54 2.71 -3.36
CA VAL A 59 17.38 1.68 -4.03
C VAL A 59 18.57 2.31 -4.75
N GLN A 60 18.35 3.42 -5.46
CA GLN A 60 19.37 4.10 -6.25
C GLN A 60 20.45 4.74 -5.36
N SER A 61 20.04 5.53 -4.36
CA SER A 61 20.98 6.29 -3.54
C SER A 61 21.48 5.53 -2.30
N TRP A 62 20.63 4.67 -1.74
CA TRP A 62 20.85 3.91 -0.49
C TRP A 62 21.45 4.74 0.65
N LYS A 63 21.04 6.01 0.77
CA LYS A 63 21.45 6.96 1.83
C LYS A 63 20.64 6.74 3.11
N ASP A 64 21.20 7.03 4.27
CA ASP A 64 20.53 6.78 5.56
C ASP A 64 19.23 7.57 5.71
N GLY A 65 19.27 8.86 5.35
CA GLY A 65 18.08 9.71 5.38
C GLY A 65 16.93 9.16 4.53
N LEU A 66 17.22 8.68 3.31
CA LEU A 66 16.20 8.11 2.41
C LEU A 66 15.68 6.77 2.91
N ILE A 67 16.53 5.90 3.46
CA ILE A 67 16.09 4.62 4.03
C ILE A 67 15.25 4.86 5.27
N ARG A 68 15.59 5.83 6.10
CA ARG A 68 14.79 6.22 7.27
C ARG A 68 13.44 6.80 6.86
N LEU A 69 13.42 7.71 5.88
CA LEU A 69 12.19 8.27 5.34
C LEU A 69 11.29 7.17 4.77
N LEU A 70 11.86 6.26 3.97
CA LEU A 70 11.14 5.11 3.44
C LEU A 70 10.62 4.20 4.56
N HIS A 71 11.40 3.95 5.61
CA HIS A 71 10.96 3.14 6.75
C HIS A 71 9.74 3.74 7.45
N PHE A 72 9.78 5.06 7.74
CA PHE A 72 8.61 5.76 8.30
C PHE A 72 7.42 5.72 7.35
N TYR A 73 7.66 5.92 6.06
CA TYR A 73 6.63 5.83 5.03
C TYR A 73 5.94 4.46 5.03
N LEU A 74 6.72 3.37 5.06
CA LEU A 74 6.20 2.01 5.09
C LEU A 74 5.39 1.71 6.36
N MET A 75 5.78 2.27 7.52
CA MET A 75 4.96 2.20 8.73
C MET A 75 3.60 2.88 8.52
N LEU A 76 3.59 4.08 7.92
CA LEU A 76 2.34 4.77 7.58
C LEU A 76 1.52 3.97 6.57
N THR A 77 2.15 3.34 5.58
CA THR A 77 1.47 2.46 4.61
C THR A 77 0.72 1.32 5.32
N VAL A 78 1.34 0.67 6.31
CA VAL A 78 0.67 -0.37 7.11
C VAL A 78 -0.54 0.20 7.85
N LEU A 79 -0.40 1.36 8.51
CA LEU A 79 -1.49 2.00 9.25
C LEU A 79 -2.65 2.38 8.32
N ILE A 80 -2.35 2.93 7.14
CA ILE A 80 -3.34 3.27 6.12
C ILE A 80 -4.05 2.01 5.62
N GLY A 81 -3.32 0.92 5.36
CA GLY A 81 -3.90 -0.36 4.95
C GLY A 81 -4.83 -0.95 6.02
N ILE A 82 -4.45 -0.89 7.30
CA ILE A 82 -5.31 -1.31 8.42
C ILE A 82 -6.59 -0.43 8.48
N GLY A 83 -6.44 0.89 8.36
CA GLY A 83 -7.57 1.81 8.30
C GLY A 83 -8.50 1.50 7.11
N GLY A 84 -7.93 1.27 5.93
CA GLY A 84 -8.68 0.91 4.73
C GLY A 84 -9.47 -0.38 4.89
N LEU A 85 -8.88 -1.42 5.49
CA LEU A 85 -9.61 -2.66 5.81
C LEU A 85 -10.75 -2.42 6.79
N PHE A 86 -10.55 -1.60 7.81
CA PHE A 86 -11.60 -1.27 8.77
C PHE A 86 -12.78 -0.56 8.10
N PHE A 87 -12.52 0.46 7.28
CA PHE A 87 -13.58 1.20 6.58
C PHE A 87 -14.28 0.36 5.51
N HIS A 88 -13.55 -0.43 4.72
CA HIS A 88 -14.16 -1.34 3.73
C HIS A 88 -15.08 -2.38 4.37
N ASN A 89 -14.69 -2.93 5.54
CA ASN A 89 -15.54 -3.88 6.25
C ASN A 89 -16.76 -3.20 6.88
N LYS A 90 -16.58 -2.01 7.48
CA LYS A 90 -17.69 -1.25 8.06
C LYS A 90 -18.77 -0.93 7.02
N GLU A 91 -18.38 -0.41 5.86
CA GLU A 91 -19.31 -0.10 4.78
C GLU A 91 -20.03 -1.34 4.24
N ARG A 92 -19.31 -2.47 4.17
CA ARG A 92 -19.89 -3.75 3.78
C ARG A 92 -21.00 -4.19 4.74
N PHE A 93 -20.73 -4.17 6.04
CA PHE A 93 -21.73 -4.56 7.04
C PHE A 93 -22.94 -3.60 7.07
N GLU A 94 -22.71 -2.29 6.94
CA GLU A 94 -23.80 -1.30 6.87
C GLU A 94 -24.68 -1.45 5.61
N ARG A 95 -24.12 -1.97 4.50
CA ARG A 95 -24.90 -2.28 3.28
C ARG A 95 -25.68 -3.58 3.43
N GLU A 96 -25.06 -4.64 3.94
CA GLU A 96 -25.71 -5.93 4.18
C GLU A 96 -26.91 -5.79 5.14
N GLU A 97 -26.82 -4.94 6.16
CA GLU A 97 -27.92 -4.65 7.10
C GLU A 97 -29.09 -3.93 6.39
N LYS A 98 -28.81 -2.98 5.49
CA LYS A 98 -29.84 -2.26 4.72
C LYS A 98 -30.50 -3.11 3.63
N GLU A 99 -29.77 -4.02 3.01
CA GLU A 99 -30.34 -4.97 2.03
C GLU A 99 -31.25 -5.99 2.71
N THR A 100 -30.96 -6.37 3.95
CA THR A 100 -31.81 -7.29 4.72
C THR A 100 -33.17 -6.66 5.08
N GLU A 101 -33.27 -5.33 5.17
CA GLU A 101 -34.53 -4.60 5.35
C GLU A 101 -35.30 -4.38 4.03
N THR A 102 -34.67 -4.58 2.87
CA THR A 102 -35.23 -4.24 1.55
C THR A 102 -35.40 -5.49 0.68
N ILE A 103 -36.00 -6.56 1.19
CA ILE A 103 -36.39 -7.72 0.38
C ILE A 103 -37.77 -7.48 -0.25
N ILE A 104 -37.89 -6.49 -1.14
CA ILE A 104 -38.85 -6.49 -2.26
C ILE A 104 -38.22 -5.65 -3.40
N SER A 105 -37.47 -6.30 -4.29
CA SER A 105 -37.45 -6.04 -5.74
C SER A 105 -36.18 -6.65 -6.34
N GLU A 106 -36.30 -7.86 -6.87
CA GLU A 106 -35.33 -8.38 -7.84
C GLU A 106 -35.33 -7.50 -9.09
N LYS A 107 -34.20 -6.88 -9.41
CA LYS A 107 -33.63 -6.86 -10.77
C LYS A 107 -32.30 -6.11 -10.82
N ASP A 108 -31.30 -6.82 -11.33
CA ASP A 108 -30.18 -6.29 -12.12
C ASP A 108 -29.43 -5.08 -11.52
N ALA A 109 -28.61 -5.33 -10.50
CA ALA A 109 -27.48 -4.47 -10.20
C ALA A 109 -26.21 -5.34 -10.22
N GLU A 110 -25.34 -5.13 -11.19
CA GLU A 110 -23.96 -5.61 -11.11
C GLU A 110 -23.36 -5.03 -9.81
N GLU A 111 -23.25 -5.88 -8.79
CA GLU A 111 -22.62 -5.54 -7.52
C GLU A 111 -21.16 -5.14 -7.78
N VAL A 112 -20.90 -3.83 -7.76
CA VAL A 112 -19.54 -3.30 -7.65
C VAL A 112 -19.05 -3.65 -6.25
N LYS A 113 -18.50 -4.86 -6.09
CA LYS A 113 -17.89 -5.31 -4.83
C LYS A 113 -16.70 -4.41 -4.52
N PRO A 114 -16.64 -3.82 -3.31
CA PRO A 114 -15.53 -2.94 -2.96
C PRO A 114 -14.20 -3.74 -2.96
N PRO A 115 -13.11 -3.17 -3.52
CA PRO A 115 -11.80 -3.81 -3.57
C PRO A 115 -11.32 -4.26 -2.19
N ILE A 116 -11.22 -5.55 -1.92
CA ILE A 116 -10.56 -6.02 -0.69
C ILE A 116 -9.04 -6.06 -0.90
N LEU A 117 -8.57 -6.14 -2.15
CA LEU A 117 -7.17 -6.35 -2.46
C LEU A 117 -6.29 -5.17 -2.07
N ALA A 118 -6.71 -3.93 -2.34
CA ALA A 118 -5.85 -2.77 -2.18
C ALA A 118 -5.43 -2.49 -0.72
N PRO A 119 -6.33 -2.47 0.28
CA PRO A 119 -5.93 -2.29 1.67
C PRO A 119 -5.00 -3.40 2.19
N ALA A 120 -5.27 -4.66 1.83
CA ALA A 120 -4.43 -5.79 2.23
C ALA A 120 -3.03 -5.74 1.57
N ALA A 121 -2.96 -5.35 0.30
CA ALA A 121 -1.70 -5.17 -0.42
C ALA A 121 -0.82 -4.09 0.22
N LEU A 122 -1.40 -2.96 0.66
CA LEU A 122 -0.68 -1.91 1.40
C LEU A 122 -0.04 -2.45 2.68
N ILE A 123 -0.76 -3.28 3.45
CA ILE A 123 -0.23 -3.91 4.66
C ILE A 123 0.95 -4.84 4.31
N GLY A 124 0.76 -5.72 3.32
CA GLY A 124 1.78 -6.68 2.90
C GLY A 124 3.06 -6.01 2.40
N LEU A 125 2.94 -5.03 1.50
CA LEU A 125 4.06 -4.25 0.97
C LEU A 125 4.77 -3.47 2.08
N GLY A 126 4.00 -2.81 2.95
CA GLY A 126 4.53 -2.09 4.11
C GLY A 126 5.34 -3.01 5.02
N ALA A 127 4.77 -4.13 5.46
CA ALA A 127 5.41 -5.06 6.37
C ALA A 127 6.70 -5.67 5.79
N ILE A 128 6.67 -6.14 4.54
CA ILE A 128 7.86 -6.73 3.88
C ILE A 128 8.93 -5.65 3.67
N GLY A 129 8.54 -4.44 3.27
CA GLY A 129 9.47 -3.31 3.12
C GLY A 129 10.14 -2.91 4.44
N LEU A 130 9.42 -2.99 5.57
CA LEU A 130 9.99 -2.71 6.89
C LEU A 130 11.10 -3.70 7.23
N ILE A 131 10.95 -4.98 6.87
CA ILE A 131 12.02 -5.99 7.01
C ILE A 131 13.23 -5.61 6.16
N GLY A 132 13.02 -5.21 4.91
CA GLY A 132 14.09 -4.79 3.99
C GLY A 132 14.86 -3.55 4.46
N THR A 133 14.24 -2.68 5.26
CA THR A 133 14.84 -1.43 5.75
C THR A 133 15.35 -1.52 7.20
N ALA A 134 14.92 -2.52 7.98
CA ALA A 134 15.23 -2.65 9.41
C ALA A 134 16.73 -2.83 9.72
N ARG A 135 17.46 -3.63 8.92
CA ARG A 135 18.88 -3.96 9.21
C ARG A 135 19.80 -2.73 9.14
N LYS A 136 19.51 -1.79 8.25
CA LYS A 136 20.30 -0.55 8.15
C LYS A 136 20.12 0.34 9.39
N ARG A 137 18.90 0.35 9.94
CA ARG A 137 18.57 1.09 11.17
C ARG A 137 19.32 0.54 12.39
N GLN A 138 19.46 -0.78 12.49
CA GLN A 138 20.18 -1.41 13.60
C GLN A 138 21.69 -1.12 13.57
N ALA A 139 22.30 -1.04 12.39
CA ALA A 139 23.71 -0.65 12.27
C ALA A 139 23.94 0.80 12.76
N GLU A 140 23.06 1.74 12.38
CA GLU A 140 23.18 3.13 12.82
C GLU A 140 22.97 3.32 14.33
N ILE A 141 22.06 2.57 14.94
CA ILE A 141 21.85 2.62 16.41
C ILE A 141 23.10 2.12 17.13
N ARG A 142 23.77 1.08 16.63
CA ARG A 142 24.99 0.53 17.24
C ARG A 142 26.21 1.44 17.12
N GLU A 143 26.29 2.28 16.10
CA GLU A 143 27.41 3.25 15.95
C GLU A 143 27.26 4.49 16.85
N LYS A 144 26.08 4.73 17.42
CA LYS A 144 25.81 5.89 18.28
C LYS A 144 25.78 5.58 19.78
N VAL A 145 25.96 4.31 20.16
CA VAL A 145 26.04 3.82 21.55
C VAL A 145 27.49 3.46 21.84
#